data_AF-A0A3D2L9Z5-F1
#
_entry.id   AF-A0A3D2L9Z5-F1
#
_cell.length_a   1.000
_cell.length_b   1.000
_cell.length_c   1.000
_cell.angle_alpha   90.00
_cell.angle_beta   90.00
_cell.angle_gamma   90.00
#
_symmetry.space_group_name_H-M   'P 1'
#
loop_
_entity.id
_entity.type
_entity.pdbx_description
1 polymer ?
#
loop_
_entity_poly.entity_id
_entity_poly.type
_entity_poly.pdbx_seq_one_letter_code
_entity_poly.pdbx_strand_id
1 'polypeptide(L)' 'KIRPHISNTYPLEKSADAIQELMDRKAQGKVVVVI' A
#
# COMPACT_ATOMS: atom_id res chain seq x y z
N LYS A 1 10.24 7.62 18.99
CA LYS A 1 8.94 6.96 18.66
C LYS A 1 8.81 6.93 17.13
N ILE A 2 9.03 5.78 16.49
CA ILE A 2 9.06 5.67 15.02
C ILE A 2 7.61 5.61 14.51
N ARG A 3 7.24 6.48 13.56
CA ARG A 3 5.92 6.47 12.93
C ARG A 3 6.02 5.70 11.61
N PRO A 4 5.10 4.77 11.31
CA PRO A 4 5.13 4.06 10.05
C PRO A 4 4.84 5.04 8.90
N HIS A 5 5.68 5.04 7.88
CA HIS A 5 5.40 5.75 6.65
C HIS A 5 4.44 4.91 5.81
N ILE A 6 3.21 5.40 5.63
CA ILE A 6 2.21 4.75 4.78
C ILE A 6 2.37 5.32 3.38
N SER A 7 2.71 4.47 2.42
CA SER A 7 2.95 4.89 1.04
C SER A 7 1.65 5.18 0.31
N ASN A 8 0.65 4.30 0.47
CA ASN A 8 -0.67 4.48 -0.09
C ASN A 8 -1.71 3.64 0.68
N THR A 9 -2.98 4.03 0.55
CA THR A 9 -4.13 3.33 1.13
C THR A 9 -5.11 2.97 0.03
N TYR A 10 -5.50 1.71 -0.05
CA TYR A 10 -6.43 1.21 -1.06
C TYR A 10 -7.68 0.63 -0.40
N PRO A 11 -8.88 0.83 -0.98
CA PRO A 11 -10.06 0.07 -0.60
C PRO A 11 -9.91 -1.41 -1.03
N LEU A 12 -10.60 -2.32 -0.35
CA LEU A 12 -10.52 -3.78 -0.59
C LEU A 12 -10.72 -4.16 -2.06
N GLU A 13 -11.64 -3.50 -2.74
CA GLU A 13 -11.96 -3.67 -4.16
C GLU A 13 -10.74 -3.47 -5.07
N LYS A 14 -9.76 -2.66 -4.64
CA LYS A 14 -8.54 -2.32 -5.38
C LYS A 14 -7.29 -3.03 -4.84
N SER A 15 -7.47 -4.19 -4.20
CA SER A 15 -6.36 -4.98 -3.68
C SER A 15 -5.37 -5.43 -4.77
N ALA A 16 -5.84 -5.65 -6.00
CA ALA A 16 -4.97 -6.00 -7.13
C ALA A 16 -4.00 -4.85 -7.48
N ASP A 17 -4.49 -3.60 -7.50
CA ASP A 17 -3.69 -2.40 -7.75
C ASP A 17 -2.65 -2.19 -6.65
N ALA A 18 -3.03 -2.46 -5.40
CA ALA A 18 -2.12 -2.41 -4.25
C ALA A 18 -0.96 -3.42 -4.37
N ILE A 19 -1.24 -4.64 -4.84
CA ILE A 19 -0.21 -5.66 -5.08
C ILE A 19 0.71 -5.25 -6.22
N GLN A 20 0.13 -4.72 -7.32
CA GLN A 20 0.92 -4.27 -8.46
C GLN A 20 1.83 -3.09 -8.11
N GLU A 21 1.37 -2.15 -7.28
CA GLU A 21 2.19 -1.02 -6.80
C GLU A 21 3.37 -1.48 -5.90
N LEU A 22 3.17 -2.55 -5.12
CA LEU A 22 4.25 -3.20 -4.36
C LEU A 22 5.26 -3.90 -5.29
N MET A 23 4.77 -4.60 -6.32
CA MET A 23 5.61 -5.29 -7.30
C MET A 23 6.47 -4.33 -8.12
N ASP A 24 5.91 -3.18 -8.52
CA ASP A 24 6.59 -2.15 -9.30
C ASP A 24 7.62 -1.34 -8.48
N ARG A 25 7.83 -1.68 -7.20
CA ARG A 25 8.65 -0.93 -6.22
C ARG A 25 8.26 0.56 -6.12
N LYS A 26 7.07 0.94 -6.55
CA LYS A 26 6.53 2.31 -6.41
C LYS A 26 6.19 2.61 -4.96
N ALA A 27 5.67 1.62 -4.23
CA ALA A 27 5.46 1.73 -2.81
C ALA A 27 6.76 1.41 -2.04
N GLN A 28 7.42 2.44 -1.50
CA GLN A 28 8.69 2.31 -0.77
C GLN A 28 8.58 1.67 0.64
N GLY A 29 7.42 1.18 1.07
CA GLY A 29 7.33 0.59 2.40
C GLY A 29 6.04 -0.13 2.77
N LYS A 30 4.90 0.57 2.78
CA LYS A 30 3.67 0.02 3.36
C LYS A 30 2.43 0.46 2.61
N VAL A 31 1.71 -0.51 2.04
CA VAL A 31 0.39 -0.33 1.46
C VAL A 31 -0.66 -0.87 2.43
N VAL A 32 -1.70 -0.09 2.73
CA VAL A 32 -2.75 -0.46 3.68
C VAL A 32 -4.05 -0.68 2.91
N VAL A 33 -4.62 -1.88 3.04
CA VAL A 33 -5.94 -2.19 2.49
C VAL A 33 -6.98 -2.00 3.60
N VAL A 34 -7.95 -1.14 3.36
CA VAL A 34 -9.08 -0.88 4.26
C VAL A 34 -10.35 -1.51 3.69
N ILE A 35 -11.19 -2.01 4.60
CA ILE A 35 -12.47 -2.68 4.31
C ILE A 35 -13.46 -1.66 3.75
#